data_AF-A0AA88AK14-F1
#
_entry.id   AF-A0AA88AK14-F1
#
_cell.length_a   1.000
_cell.length_b   1.000
_cell.length_c   1.000
_cell.angle_alpha   90.00
_cell.angle_beta   90.00
_cell.angle_gamma   90.00
#
_symmetry.space_group_name_H-M   'P 1'
#
loop_
_entity.id
_entity.type
_entity.pdbx_description
1 polymer ?
#
loop_
_entity_poly.entity_id
_entity_poly.type
_entity_poly.pdbx_seq_one_letter_code
_entity_poly.pdbx_strand_id
1 'polypeptide(L)'
;MNCQKLDVYDDSIQWTALTDVRTLEFEYLEQLRTLPEGLQSVTALEDLQIRACYNFTGLQRWIHRLSSLQRLTIENCPNFKSVPGSISSLTSLQHLVQGLKVTEDLKDVKKRTAIVQEMNFTAQQIVTK
;
A
#
# COMPACT_ATOMS: atom_id res chain seq x y z
N MET A 1 -13.69 -4.12 11.38
CA MET A 1 -13.45 -3.33 12.61
C MET A 1 -12.68 -2.08 12.22
N ASN A 2 -13.04 -0.94 12.80
CA ASN A 2 -12.63 0.43 12.46
C ASN A 2 -11.28 0.60 11.75
N CYS A 3 -11.29 0.84 10.44
CA CYS A 3 -10.22 1.61 9.80
C CYS A 3 -10.36 3.05 10.29
N GLN A 4 -9.76 3.35 11.45
CA GLN A 4 -9.43 4.74 11.75
C GLN A 4 -8.61 5.24 10.56
N LYS A 5 -9.07 6.35 9.98
CA LYS A 5 -8.34 7.07 8.95
C LYS A 5 -7.05 7.58 9.62
N LEU A 6 -6.02 6.73 9.67
CA LEU A 6 -4.71 7.13 10.13
C LEU A 6 -4.19 8.09 9.08
N ASP A 7 -3.92 9.33 9.48
CA ASP A 7 -3.15 10.26 8.66
C ASP A 7 -1.70 9.77 8.60
N VAL A 8 -1.47 8.76 7.75
CA VAL A 8 -0.18 8.10 7.50
C VAL A 8 0.88 9.02 6.87
N TYR A 9 0.58 10.31 6.72
CA TYR A 9 1.38 11.29 5.98
C TYR A 9 2.07 12.32 6.87
N ASP A 10 1.79 12.31 8.18
CA ASP A 10 2.47 13.18 9.12
C ASP A 10 3.66 12.44 9.73
N ASP A 11 4.86 12.79 9.26
CA ASP A 11 6.14 12.24 9.74
C ASP A 11 6.36 12.49 11.24
N SER A 12 5.59 13.38 11.88
CA SER A 12 5.63 13.58 13.33
C SER A 12 4.87 12.52 14.14
N ILE A 13 4.02 11.71 13.50
CA ILE A 13 3.23 10.69 14.20
C ILE A 13 4.14 9.51 14.54
N GLN A 14 4.45 9.37 15.83
CA GLN A 14 5.07 8.19 16.40
C GLN A 14 3.98 7.16 16.72
N TRP A 15 4.09 5.96 16.16
CA TRP A 15 3.10 4.88 16.34
C TRP A 15 3.34 4.09 17.63
N THR A 16 3.96 4.72 18.61
CA THR A 16 4.41 4.10 19.86
C THR A 16 3.26 3.57 20.73
N ALA A 17 2.04 4.07 20.51
CA ALA A 17 0.83 3.57 21.16
C ALA A 17 0.31 2.25 20.56
N LEU A 18 0.81 1.83 19.39
CA LEU A 18 0.39 0.61 18.69
C LEU A 18 1.20 -0.61 19.14
N THR A 19 1.31 -0.84 20.45
CA THR A 19 2.18 -1.88 21.02
C THR A 19 1.72 -3.30 20.72
N ASP A 20 0.42 -3.50 20.50
CA ASP A 20 -0.19 -4.82 20.30
C ASP A 20 -0.58 -5.10 18.85
N VAL A 21 -0.31 -4.16 17.94
CA VAL A 21 -0.70 -4.30 16.53
C VAL A 21 0.18 -5.36 15.86
N ARG A 22 -0.45 -6.47 15.46
CA ARG A 22 0.19 -7.58 14.75
C ARG A 22 0.02 -7.50 13.23
N THR A 23 -1.00 -6.79 12.75
CA THR A 23 -1.29 -6.67 11.32
C THR A 23 -1.55 -5.23 10.95
N LEU A 24 -0.91 -4.78 9.86
CA LEU A 24 -1.12 -3.46 9.28
C LEU A 24 -1.29 -3.58 7.77
N GLU A 25 -2.30 -2.89 7.28
CA GLU A 25 -2.69 -2.92 5.87
C GLU A 25 -2.78 -1.49 5.34
N PHE A 26 -2.09 -1.26 4.23
CA PHE A 26 -2.08 -0.01 3.47
C PHE A 26 -2.73 -0.32 2.12
N GLU A 27 -3.95 0.14 1.90
CA GLU A 27 -4.71 -0.17 0.70
C GLU A 27 -5.26 1.10 0.03
N TYR A 28 -5.13 1.19 -1.30
CA TYR A 28 -5.62 2.32 -2.12
C TYR A 28 -5.11 3.71 -1.69
N LEU A 29 -3.93 3.78 -1.08
CA LEU A 29 -3.36 5.05 -0.60
C LEU A 29 -2.57 5.75 -1.70
N GLU A 30 -3.25 6.62 -2.45
CA GLU A 30 -2.65 7.35 -3.57
C GLU A 30 -1.48 8.24 -3.16
N GLN A 31 -1.46 8.79 -1.94
CA GLN A 31 -0.36 9.65 -1.50
C GLN A 31 0.77 8.88 -0.83
N LEU A 32 0.64 7.55 -0.62
CA LEU A 32 1.65 6.76 0.07
C LEU A 32 2.85 6.51 -0.86
N ARG A 33 3.92 7.27 -0.65
CA ARG A 33 5.18 7.12 -1.41
C ARG A 33 6.16 6.17 -0.74
N THR A 34 6.22 6.23 0.58
CA THR A 34 7.03 5.40 1.47
C THR A 34 6.25 5.14 2.75
N LEU A 35 6.70 4.20 3.59
CA LEU A 35 6.09 3.98 4.90
C LEU A 35 6.38 5.15 5.86
N PRO A 36 5.46 5.52 6.76
CA PRO A 36 5.67 6.59 7.73
C PRO A 36 6.79 6.24 8.73
N GLU A 37 7.64 7.20 9.08
CA GLU A 37 8.82 6.95 9.91
C GLU A 37 8.46 6.40 11.30
N GLY A 38 7.33 6.82 11.89
CA GLY A 38 6.85 6.33 13.18
C GLY A 38 6.54 4.84 13.23
N LEU A 39 6.30 4.19 12.08
CA LEU A 39 6.03 2.74 12.01
C LEU A 39 7.24 1.90 12.47
N GLN A 40 8.45 2.47 12.49
CA GLN A 40 9.64 1.80 13.03
C GLN A 40 9.53 1.39 14.50
N SER A 41 8.58 1.96 15.24
CA SER A 41 8.32 1.68 16.66
C SER A 41 7.38 0.49 16.89
N VAL A 42 6.70 0.00 15.84
CA VAL A 42 5.71 -1.09 15.92
C VAL A 42 6.41 -2.45 15.80
N THR A 43 7.27 -2.77 16.75
CA THR A 43 8.16 -3.95 16.70
C THR A 43 7.42 -5.28 16.87
N ALA A 44 6.18 -5.25 17.39
CA ALA A 44 5.30 -6.41 17.50
C ALA A 44 4.60 -6.80 16.19
N LEU A 45 4.76 -6.01 15.12
CA LEU A 45 4.10 -6.26 13.85
C LEU A 45 4.56 -7.58 13.22
N GLU A 46 3.60 -8.41 12.85
CA GLU A 46 3.81 -9.74 12.26
C GLU A 46 3.43 -9.78 10.77
N ASP A 47 2.47 -8.96 10.34
CA ASP A 47 1.97 -8.92 8.97
C ASP A 47 1.84 -7.47 8.46
N LEU A 48 2.56 -7.16 7.40
CA LEU A 48 2.50 -5.86 6.73
C LEU A 48 2.08 -6.05 5.28
N GLN A 49 0.99 -5.39 4.89
CA GLN A 49 0.40 -5.51 3.57
C GLN A 49 0.27 -4.13 2.93
N ILE A 50 0.75 -4.01 1.70
CA ILE A 50 0.67 -2.78 0.90
C ILE A 50 0.06 -3.17 -0.44
N ARG A 51 -1.17 -2.72 -0.69
CA ARG A 51 -1.96 -3.13 -1.85
C ARG A 51 -2.50 -1.92 -2.58
N ALA A 52 -2.46 -1.96 -3.91
CA ALA A 52 -3.03 -0.91 -4.77
C ALA A 52 -2.56 0.53 -4.44
N CYS A 53 -1.35 0.68 -3.89
CA CYS A 53 -0.75 1.98 -3.58
C CYS A 53 0.10 2.43 -4.78
N TYR A 54 -0.52 3.14 -5.72
CA TYR A 54 0.08 3.43 -7.03
C TYR A 54 1.37 4.26 -6.96
N ASN A 55 1.48 5.17 -6.00
CA ASN A 55 2.66 6.01 -5.83
C ASN A 55 3.70 5.43 -4.86
N PHE A 56 3.48 4.22 -4.34
CA PHE A 56 4.42 3.58 -3.42
C PHE A 56 5.70 3.19 -4.16
N THR A 57 6.83 3.76 -3.74
CA THR A 57 8.11 3.64 -4.43
C THR A 57 9.08 2.67 -3.75
N GLY A 58 8.96 2.50 -2.43
CA GLY A 58 9.94 1.73 -1.69
C GLY A 58 9.67 1.62 -0.19
N LEU A 59 10.31 0.64 0.41
CA LEU A 59 10.38 0.47 1.86
C LEU A 59 11.47 1.37 2.44
N GLN A 60 11.28 1.83 3.67
CA GLN A 60 12.27 2.64 4.37
C GLN A 60 13.42 1.78 4.94
N ARG A 61 14.59 2.40 5.19
CA ARG A 61 15.78 1.69 5.68
C ARG A 61 15.57 1.00 7.03
N TRP A 62 14.73 1.57 7.89
CA TRP A 62 14.42 1.03 9.21
C TRP A 62 13.51 -0.20 9.19
N ILE A 63 13.12 -0.72 8.02
CA ILE A 63 12.26 -1.92 7.94
C ILE A 63 12.81 -3.11 8.75
N HIS A 64 14.15 -3.22 8.87
CA HIS A 64 14.83 -4.22 9.70
C HIS A 64 14.49 -4.17 11.19
N ARG A 65 13.93 -3.05 11.69
CA ARG A 65 13.49 -2.88 13.08
C ARG A 65 12.19 -3.62 13.39
N LEU A 66 11.42 -4.00 12.37
CA LEU A 66 10.21 -4.80 12.52
C LEU A 66 10.58 -6.28 12.75
N SER A 67 11.27 -6.56 13.85
CA SER A 67 11.89 -7.86 14.13
C SER A 67 10.90 -9.03 14.22
N SER A 68 9.63 -8.75 14.55
CA SER A 68 8.57 -9.75 14.61
C SER A 68 7.90 -10.00 13.26
N LEU A 69 8.27 -9.28 12.19
CA LEU A 69 7.58 -9.33 10.91
C LEU A 69 7.77 -10.71 10.27
N GLN A 70 6.66 -11.42 10.07
CA GLN A 70 6.59 -12.75 9.48
C GLN A 70 6.11 -12.69 8.03
N ARG A 71 5.25 -11.74 7.70
CA ARG A 71 4.66 -11.58 6.36
C ARG A 71 4.81 -10.15 5.87
N LEU A 72 5.33 -10.02 4.65
CA LEU A 72 5.36 -8.77 3.91
C LEU A 72 4.72 -8.99 2.54
N THR A 73 3.62 -8.30 2.28
CA THR A 73 2.92 -8.36 0.99
C THR A 73 2.93 -7.00 0.33
N ILE A 74 3.38 -6.93 -0.92
CA ILE A 74 3.33 -5.74 -1.76
C ILE A 74 2.68 -6.13 -3.08
N GLU A 75 1.45 -5.70 -3.31
CA GLU A 75 0.62 -6.08 -4.46
C GLU A 75 0.08 -4.86 -5.19
N ASN A 76 -0.04 -4.93 -6.51
CA ASN A 76 -0.62 -3.86 -7.34
C ASN A 76 0.01 -2.48 -7.09
N CYS A 77 1.30 -2.43 -6.74
CA CYS A 77 2.08 -1.20 -6.54
C CYS A 77 3.07 -1.01 -7.71
N PRO A 78 2.65 -0.43 -8.85
CA PRO A 78 3.45 -0.39 -10.08
C PRO A 78 4.79 0.36 -9.94
N ASN A 79 4.81 1.41 -9.11
CA ASN A 79 6.01 2.22 -8.87
C ASN A 79 6.99 1.60 -7.85
N PHE A 80 6.63 0.49 -7.20
CA PHE A 80 7.51 -0.20 -6.28
C PHE A 80 8.65 -0.87 -7.06
N LYS A 81 9.89 -0.47 -6.80
CA LYS A 81 11.05 -0.96 -7.56
C LYS A 81 11.49 -2.32 -7.07
N SER A 82 11.91 -2.39 -5.83
CA SER A 82 12.44 -3.60 -5.22
C SER A 82 12.45 -3.47 -3.70
N VAL A 83 12.52 -4.63 -3.05
CA VAL A 83 12.75 -4.75 -1.62
C VAL A 83 14.23 -4.38 -1.32
N PRO A 84 14.53 -3.62 -0.25
CA PRO A 84 15.90 -3.24 0.10
C PRO A 84 16.67 -4.44 0.67
N GLY A 85 17.99 -4.46 0.51
CA GLY A 85 18.85 -5.55 1.03
C GLY A 85 18.77 -5.75 2.55
N SER A 86 18.35 -4.73 3.30
CA SER A 86 18.08 -4.80 4.74
C SER A 86 16.92 -5.74 5.11
N ILE A 87 16.13 -6.22 4.14
CA ILE A 87 15.11 -7.25 4.37
C ILE A 87 15.76 -8.56 4.88
N SER A 88 17.01 -8.82 4.53
CA SER A 88 17.76 -10.00 5.00
C SER A 88 17.97 -10.01 6.52
N SER A 89 17.85 -8.86 7.18
CA SER A 89 17.94 -8.75 8.64
C SER A 89 16.65 -9.10 9.37
N LEU A 90 15.55 -9.32 8.65
CA LEU A 90 14.27 -9.76 9.22
C LEU A 90 14.28 -11.27 9.44
N THR A 91 14.83 -11.71 10.57
CA THR A 91 15.00 -13.14 10.87
C THR A 91 13.69 -13.89 11.05
N SER A 92 12.60 -13.19 11.38
CA SER A 92 11.26 -13.78 11.55
C SER A 92 10.47 -13.88 10.24
N LEU A 93 10.97 -13.29 9.15
CA LEU A 93 10.23 -13.18 7.89
C LEU A 93 10.14 -14.56 7.22
N GLN A 94 8.91 -15.04 7.06
CA GLN A 94 8.60 -16.34 6.46
C GLN A 94 8.03 -16.19 5.06
N HIS A 95 7.27 -15.11 4.84
CA HIS A 95 6.60 -14.86 3.57
C HIS A 95 6.92 -13.46 3.06
N LEU A 96 7.50 -13.41 1.87
CA LEU A 96 7.67 -12.18 1.10
C LEU A 96 6.91 -12.35 -0.22
N VAL A 97 5.80 -11.63 -0.36
CA VAL A 97 4.99 -11.63 -1.57
C VAL A 97 5.16 -10.28 -2.25
N GLN A 98 5.73 -10.30 -3.45
CA GLN A 98 5.72 -9.16 -4.36
C GLN A 98 4.83 -9.54 -5.55
N GLY A 99 3.58 -9.09 -5.52
CA GLY A 99 2.60 -9.41 -6.55
C GLY A 99 2.82 -8.65 -7.85
N LEU A 100 2.23 -9.18 -8.91
CA LEU A 100 2.36 -8.68 -10.28
C LEU A 100 2.09 -7.17 -10.36
N LYS A 101 3.01 -6.45 -11.01
CA LYS A 101 2.70 -5.12 -11.52
C LYS A 101 1.67 -5.33 -12.63
N VAL A 102 0.46 -4.79 -12.48
CA VAL A 102 -0.41 -4.60 -13.65
C VAL A 102 0.31 -3.59 -14.54
N THR A 103 1.17 -4.08 -15.44
CA THR A 103 1.71 -3.32 -16.55
C THR A 103 0.68 -3.33 -17.67
N GLU A 104 -0.52 -2.85 -17.37
CA GLU A 104 -1.36 -2.32 -18.42
C GLU A 104 -1.09 -0.83 -18.43
N ASP A 105 -0.73 -0.30 -19.59
CA ASP A 105 -0.71 1.14 -19.84
C ASP A 105 -1.99 1.73 -19.24
N LEU A 106 -1.88 2.42 -18.10
CA LEU A 106 -2.99 3.14 -17.46
C LEU A 106 -3.61 4.17 -18.43
N LYS A 107 -2.91 4.50 -19.52
CA LYS A 107 -3.41 5.27 -20.65
C LYS A 107 -4.56 4.56 -21.40
N ASP A 108 -4.57 3.23 -21.49
CA ASP A 108 -5.64 2.47 -22.14
C ASP A 108 -6.81 2.16 -21.21
N VAL A 109 -6.58 1.95 -19.92
CA VAL A 109 -7.67 1.77 -18.94
C VAL A 109 -8.42 3.09 -18.69
N LYS A 110 -7.73 4.24 -18.67
CA LYS A 110 -8.38 5.57 -18.65
C LYS A 110 -9.14 5.87 -19.94
N LYS A 111 -8.64 5.45 -21.11
CA LYS A 111 -9.41 5.51 -22.37
C LYS A 111 -10.67 4.64 -22.32
N ARG A 112 -10.57 3.41 -21.80
CA ARG A 112 -11.71 2.51 -21.66
C ARG A 112 -12.76 3.04 -20.67
N THR A 113 -12.35 3.66 -19.57
CA THR A 113 -13.28 4.26 -18.59
C THR A 113 -13.90 5.57 -19.07
N ALA A 114 -13.22 6.37 -19.90
CA ALA A 114 -13.82 7.53 -20.55
C ALA A 114 -14.96 7.12 -21.51
N ILE A 115 -14.78 6.04 -22.28
CA ILE A 115 -15.82 5.49 -23.16
C ILE A 115 -17.02 4.98 -22.34
N VAL A 116 -16.78 4.33 -21.19
CA VAL A 116 -17.87 3.90 -20.29
C VAL A 116 -18.64 5.10 -19.72
N GLN A 117 -17.97 6.21 -19.40
CA GLN A 117 -18.65 7.43 -18.91
C GLN A 117 -19.44 8.16 -20.00
N GLU A 118 -18.92 8.25 -21.24
CA GLU A 118 -19.68 8.81 -22.37
C GLU A 118 -20.91 7.97 -22.70
N MET A 119 -20.81 6.64 -22.67
CA MET A 119 -21.95 5.75 -22.85
C MET A 119 -22.97 5.87 -21.70
N ASN A 120 -22.52 6.06 -20.46
CA ASN A 120 -23.41 6.22 -19.30
C ASN A 120 -24.13 7.59 -19.31
N PHE A 121 -23.46 8.66 -19.78
CA PHE A 121 -24.08 9.97 -19.99
C PHE A 121 -25.11 9.94 -21.13
N THR A 122 -24.79 9.25 -22.23
CA THR A 122 -25.72 9.12 -23.38
C THR A 122 -26.94 8.26 -23.02
N ALA A 123 -26.76 7.18 -22.25
CA ALA A 123 -27.86 6.35 -21.75
C ALA A 123 -28.79 7.12 -20.80
N GLN A 124 -28.25 7.98 -19.93
CA GLN A 124 -29.06 8.81 -19.04
C GLN A 124 -29.89 9.87 -19.79
N GLN A 125 -29.38 10.44 -20.89
CA GLN A 125 -30.16 11.39 -21.70
C GLN A 125 -31.31 10.73 -22.49
N ILE A 126 -31.20 9.44 -22.83
CA ILE A 126 -32.26 8.72 -23.56
C ILE A 126 -33.44 8.35 -22.65
N VAL A 127 -33.20 8.15 -21.34
CA VAL A 127 -34.25 7.73 -20.39
C VAL A 127 -35.13 8.90 -19.90
N THR A 128 -34.72 10.16 -20.13
CA THR A 128 -35.47 11.37 -19.74
C THR A 128 -36.26 12.04 -20.88
N LYS A 129 -36.72 11.28 -21.88
CA LYS A 129 -37.70 11.76 -22.88
C LYS A 129 -38.93 10.88 -22.92
#